data_AF-A0A3A9AIM9-F1
#
_entry.id   AF-A0A3A9AIM9-F1
#
_cell.length_a   1.000
_cell.length_b   1.000
_cell.length_c   1.000
_cell.angle_alpha   90.00
_cell.angle_beta   90.00
_cell.angle_gamma   90.00
#
_symmetry.space_group_name_H-M   'P 1'
#
loop_
_entity.id
_entity.type
_entity.pdbx_description
1 polymer ?
#
loop_
_entity_poly.entity_id
_entity_poly.type
_entity_poly.pdbx_seq_one_letter_code
_entity_poly.pdbx_strand_id
1 'polypeptide(L)' 'MDIAKRITELRKEVGENRKEFSIHTGIPVRTLEDWEAARRTPPDYIPRLIEYQLKYEKMVEKQTGQ' A
#
# COMPACT_ATOMS: atom_id res chain seq x y z
N MET A 1 -13.94 9.15 -1.47
CA MET A 1 -12.65 8.89 -0.81
C MET A 1 -11.58 9.21 -1.83
N ASP A 2 -10.57 10.00 -1.48
CA ASP A 2 -9.46 10.25 -2.41
C ASP A 2 -8.55 9.01 -2.42
N ILE A 3 -8.67 8.19 -3.47
CA ILE A 3 -7.96 6.92 -3.61
C ILE A 3 -6.45 7.14 -3.70
N ALA A 4 -6.02 8.20 -4.39
CA ALA A 4 -4.62 8.57 -4.52
C ALA A 4 -4.02 8.93 -3.15
N LYS A 5 -4.78 9.73 -2.39
CA LYS A 5 -4.42 10.06 -1.00
C LYS A 5 -4.34 8.82 -0.11
N ARG A 6 -5.31 7.90 -0.20
CA ARG A 6 -5.33 6.69 0.63
C ARG A 6 -4.12 5.79 0.35
N ILE A 7 -3.74 5.61 -0.91
CA ILE A 7 -2.54 4.81 -1.26
C ILE A 7 -1.27 5.47 -0.73
N THR A 8 -1.19 6.80 -0.82
CA THR A 8 -0.06 7.57 -0.27
C THR A 8 0.03 7.42 1.25
N GLU A 9 -1.11 7.42 1.96
CA GLU A 9 -1.17 7.21 3.41
C GLU A 9 -0.71 5.80 3.78
N LEU A 10 -1.22 4.75 3.12
CA LEU A 10 -0.84 3.35 3.39
C LEU A 10 0.67 3.14 3.27
N ARG A 11 1.32 3.71 2.24
CA ARG A 11 2.78 3.64 2.11
C ARG A 11 3.52 4.40 3.22
N LYS A 12 3.00 5.57 3.61
CA LYS A 12 3.58 6.36 4.71
C LYS A 12 3.40 5.69 6.08
N GLU A 13 2.31 4.98 6.29
CA GLU A 13 2.02 4.24 7.53
C GLU A 13 3.09 3.17 7.81
N VAL A 14 3.63 2.54 6.76
CA VAL A 14 4.73 1.55 6.87
C VAL A 14 6.13 2.16 6.76
N GLY A 15 6.22 3.49 6.51
CA GLY A 15 7.49 4.20 6.43
C GLY A 15 8.31 3.93 5.17
N GLU A 16 7.71 3.34 4.14
CA GLU A 16 8.43 2.90 2.93
C GLU A 16 8.48 3.97 1.83
N ASN A 17 9.58 3.97 1.08
CA ASN A 17 9.64 4.67 -0.19
C ASN A 17 8.89 3.88 -1.29
N ARG A 18 8.67 4.47 -2.48
CA ARG A 18 7.89 3.82 -3.56
C ARG A 18 8.52 2.52 -4.08
N LYS A 19 9.84 2.41 -4.02
CA LYS A 19 10.57 1.21 -4.45
C LYS A 19 10.38 0.07 -3.46
N GLU A 20 10.51 0.35 -2.17
CA GLU A 20 10.23 -0.59 -1.09
C GLU A 20 8.79 -1.06 -1.13
N PHE A 21 7.84 -0.12 -1.19
CA PHE A 21 6.40 -0.42 -1.24
C PHE A 21 6.00 -1.22 -2.48
N SER A 22 6.71 -1.02 -3.61
CA SER A 22 6.52 -1.82 -4.82
C SER A 22 6.95 -3.26 -4.63
N ILE A 23 8.09 -3.49 -3.98
CA ILE A 23 8.59 -4.83 -3.67
C ILE A 23 7.64 -5.52 -2.68
N HIS A 24 7.20 -4.77 -1.66
CA HIS A 24 6.32 -5.24 -0.60
C HIS A 24 4.93 -5.67 -1.12
N THR A 25 4.28 -4.81 -1.90
CA THR A 25 2.92 -5.07 -2.41
C THR A 25 2.89 -5.86 -3.72
N GLY A 26 4.03 -6.00 -4.40
CA GLY A 26 4.12 -6.57 -5.74
C GLY A 26 3.56 -5.66 -6.85
N ILE A 27 3.13 -4.44 -6.52
CA ILE A 27 2.63 -3.47 -7.50
C ILE A 27 3.81 -2.74 -8.13
N PRO A 28 3.92 -2.64 -9.47
CA PRO A 28 5.02 -1.93 -10.11
C PRO A 28 5.15 -0.47 -9.62
N VAL A 29 6.38 -0.01 -9.37
CA VAL A 29 6.67 1.37 -8.91
C VAL A 29 5.95 2.41 -9.75
N ARG A 30 5.96 2.27 -11.08
CA ARG A 30 5.31 3.22 -12.00
C ARG A 30 3.79 3.26 -11.83
N THR A 31 3.17 2.12 -11.49
CA THR A 31 1.74 2.04 -11.18
C THR A 31 1.42 2.78 -9.89
N LEU A 32 2.24 2.62 -8.84
CA LEU A 32 2.11 3.38 -7.60
C LEU A 32 2.27 4.88 -7.84
N GLU A 33 3.25 5.29 -8.66
CA GLU A 33 3.44 6.70 -9.03
C GLU A 33 2.22 7.28 -9.77
N ASP A 34 1.64 6.53 -10.70
CA ASP A 34 0.45 6.95 -11.44
C ASP A 34 -0.78 7.07 -10.52
N TRP A 35 -0.91 6.17 -9.55
CA TRP A 35 -2.01 6.19 -8.58
C TRP A 35 -1.86 7.33 -7.57
N GLU A 36 -0.68 7.51 -6.97
CA GLU A 36 -0.43 8.58 -6.00
C GLU A 36 -0.52 9.97 -6.63
N ALA A 37 -0.14 10.11 -7.91
CA ALA A 37 -0.26 11.36 -8.65
C ALA A 37 -1.66 11.59 -9.25
N ALA A 38 -2.63 10.71 -8.95
CA ALA A 38 -3.98 10.73 -9.52
C ALA A 38 -4.03 10.74 -11.06
N ARG A 39 -2.96 10.26 -11.73
CA ARG A 39 -2.92 10.09 -13.20
C ARG A 39 -3.75 8.89 -13.66
N ARG A 40 -3.87 7.89 -12.78
CA ARG A 40 -4.76 6.73 -12.95
C ARG A 40 -5.44 6.43 -11.62
N THR A 41 -6.70 6.05 -11.69
CA THR A 41 -7.45 5.61 -10.50
C THR A 41 -7.48 4.08 -10.50
N PRO A 42 -6.93 3.42 -9.46
CA PRO A 42 -7.12 1.99 -9.32
C PRO A 42 -8.58 1.67 -8.99
N PRO A 43 -9.02 0.42 -9.22
CA PRO A 43 -10.30 -0.06 -8.70
C PRO A 43 -10.45 0.17 -7.18
N ASP A 44 -11.66 0.48 -6.72
CA ASP A 44 -11.96 0.83 -5.32
C ASP A 44 -11.59 -0.26 -4.30
N TYR A 45 -11.41 -1.50 -4.73
CA TYR A 45 -10.98 -2.60 -3.86
C TYR A 45 -9.46 -2.64 -3.61
N ILE A 46 -8.64 -1.99 -4.45
CA ILE A 46 -7.18 -2.06 -4.34
C ILE A 46 -6.65 -1.45 -3.04
N PRO A 47 -7.05 -0.23 -2.62
CA PRO A 47 -6.60 0.31 -1.35
C PRO A 47 -7.01 -0.57 -0.16
N ARG A 48 -8.18 -1.21 -0.25
CA ARG A 48 -8.66 -2.15 0.78
C ARG A 48 -7.77 -3.39 0.83
N LEU A 49 -7.40 -3.97 -0.31
CA LEU A 49 -6.53 -5.15 -0.36
C LEU A 49 -5.14 -4.84 0.20
N ILE A 50 -4.55 -3.70 -0.16
CA ILE A 50 -3.27 -3.26 0.42
C ILE A 50 -3.41 -3.12 1.94
N GLU A 51 -4.46 -2.47 2.42
CA GLU A 51 -4.70 -2.34 3.87
C GLU A 51 -4.87 -3.69 4.57
N TYR A 52 -5.55 -4.65 3.95
CA TYR A 52 -5.68 -6.01 4.49
C TYR A 52 -4.34 -6.72 4.60
N GLN A 53 -3.49 -6.62 3.56
CA GLN A 53 -2.15 -7.17 3.56
C GLN A 53 -1.33 -6.62 4.74
N LEU A 54 -1.26 -5.29 4.87
CA LEU A 54 -0.48 -4.62 5.92
C LEU A 54 -0.98 -4.96 7.34
N LYS A 55 -2.31 -5.06 7.52
CA LYS A 55 -2.90 -5.48 8.80
C LYS A 55 -2.56 -6.93 9.12
N TYR A 56 -2.60 -7.81 8.13
CA TYR A 56 -2.28 -9.23 8.30
C TYR A 56 -0.82 -9.42 8.70
N GLU A 57 0.12 -8.77 8.02
CA GLU A 57 1.55 -8.80 8.36
C GLU A 57 1.79 -8.34 9.80
N LYS A 58 1.20 -7.21 10.20
CA LYS A 58 1.28 -6.71 11.58
C LYS A 58 0.66 -7.68 12.62
N MET A 59 -0.37 -8.44 12.25
CA MET A 59 -0.96 -9.46 13.12
C MET A 59 -0.06 -10.70 13.23
N VAL A 60 0.58 -11.11 12.14
CA VAL A 60 1.51 -12.25 12.12
C VAL A 60 2.77 -11.91 12.91
N GLU A 61 3.37 -10.74 12.71
CA GLU A 61 4.55 -10.27 13.46
C GLU A 61 4.33 -10.32 14.98
N LYS A 62 3.14 -9.90 15.43
CA LYS A 62 2.75 -9.96 16.85
C LYS A 62 2.61 -11.39 17.39
N GLN A 63 2.26 -12.36 16.53
CA GLN A 63 2.09 -13.76 16.92
C GLN A 63 3.41 -14.53 16.88
N THR A 64 4.32 -14.19 15.97
CA THR A 64 5.64 -14.83 15.85
C THR A 64 6.70 -14.21 16.76
N GLY A 65 6.43 -13.03 17.32
CA GLY A 65 7.30 -12.34 18.29
C GLY A 65 7.09 -12.76 19.75
N GLN A 66 6.56 -13.96 20.01
CA GLN A 66 6.35 -14.53 21.35
C GLN A 66 7.18 -15.79 21.59
#